data_AF-A0AB37L8T2-F1
#
_entry.id   AF-A0AB37L8T2-F1
#
_cell.length_a   1.000
_cell.length_b   1.000
_cell.length_c   1.000
_cell.angle_alpha   90.00
_cell.angle_beta   90.00
_cell.angle_gamma   90.00
#
_symmetry.space_group_name_H-M   'P 1'
#
loop_
_entity.id
_entity.type
_entity.pdbx_description
1 polymer ?
#
loop_
_entity_poly.entity_id
_entity_poly.type
_entity_poly.pdbx_seq_one_letter_code
_entity_poly.pdbx_strand_id
1 'polypeptide(L)'
;MKNILEEINIIRPLVIILLVLMHAFTMYGGSWPKPERIEDVELYFWIQRFSFACMLEMFVFISGYLFAYQVCELKKKYFFLQLIKVKFKRLIIPCIVFSLFYSFLFPPGINILNYIYGLVNGFGHMWFLPMLLWCFVATYFLLKVRMKEEIKLIGLLCLSIFPSSLIPLPFRMASTMYYLFYFYLAYYIWNHRKLVVKYLATNKIIISGSILFLIVLFHLTLYYEIIHYHIRL
;
A
#
# COMPACT_ATOMS: atom_id res chain seq x y z
N MET A 1 -10.32 29.67 -6.00
CA MET A 1 -9.54 28.70 -6.83
C MET A 1 -9.60 27.34 -6.17
N LYS A 2 -10.03 26.31 -6.90
CA LYS A 2 -9.89 24.91 -6.44
C LYS A 2 -8.39 24.63 -6.49
N ASN A 3 -7.71 24.52 -5.35
CA ASN A 3 -6.31 24.10 -5.33
C ASN A 3 -6.27 22.63 -5.77
N ILE A 4 -6.02 22.43 -7.05
CA ILE A 4 -5.82 21.11 -7.65
C ILE A 4 -4.41 20.67 -7.25
N LEU A 5 -4.30 19.46 -6.71
CA LEU A 5 -3.03 18.83 -6.36
C LEU A 5 -2.49 18.15 -7.61
N GLU A 6 -1.81 18.91 -8.47
CA GLU A 6 -1.31 18.41 -9.75
C GLU A 6 -0.34 17.25 -9.58
N GLU A 7 0.46 17.26 -8.52
CA GLU A 7 1.36 16.16 -8.18
C GLU A 7 0.60 14.84 -7.98
N ILE A 8 -0.60 14.88 -7.42
CA ILE A 8 -1.43 13.68 -7.21
C ILE A 8 -2.10 13.24 -8.51
N ASN A 9 -2.45 14.20 -9.38
CA ASN A 9 -3.01 13.91 -10.70
C ASN A 9 -2.00 13.20 -11.60
N ILE A 10 -0.70 13.44 -11.41
CA ILE A 10 0.37 12.77 -12.17
C ILE A 10 0.74 11.43 -11.53
N ILE A 11 0.94 11.39 -10.21
CA ILE A 11 1.42 10.18 -9.54
C ILE A 11 0.36 9.09 -9.58
N ARG A 12 -0.93 9.41 -9.39
CA ARG A 12 -1.98 8.38 -9.30
C ARG A 12 -2.10 7.52 -10.57
N PRO A 13 -2.18 8.08 -11.80
CA PRO A 13 -2.12 7.27 -13.02
C PRO A 13 -0.87 6.41 -13.12
N LEU A 14 0.30 6.95 -12.73
CA LEU A 14 1.56 6.19 -12.74
C LEU A 14 1.47 4.95 -11.84
N VAL A 15 0.98 5.10 -10.59
CA VAL A 15 0.84 3.93 -9.69
C VAL A 15 -0.21 2.94 -10.21
N ILE A 16 -1.27 3.41 -10.88
CA ILE A 16 -2.25 2.52 -11.53
C ILE A 16 -1.60 1.74 -12.67
N ILE A 17 -0.75 2.38 -13.48
CA ILE A 17 0.00 1.69 -14.54
C ILE A 17 0.91 0.62 -13.93
N LEU A 18 1.64 0.93 -12.85
CA LEU A 18 2.45 -0.06 -12.14
C LEU A 18 1.61 -1.24 -11.62
N LEU A 19 0.39 -0.98 -11.14
CA LEU A 19 -0.55 -2.03 -10.72
C LEU A 19 -0.96 -2.96 -11.85
N VAL A 20 -1.30 -2.38 -13.00
CA VAL A 20 -1.68 -3.16 -14.18
C VAL A 20 -0.48 -3.98 -14.67
N LEU A 21 0.71 -3.38 -14.76
CA LEU A 21 1.95 -4.08 -15.16
C LEU A 21 2.26 -5.22 -14.19
N MET A 22 2.21 -4.97 -12.89
CA MET A 22 2.47 -6.00 -11.88
C MET A 22 1.54 -7.21 -12.06
N HIS A 23 0.23 -6.99 -12.24
CA HIS A 23 -0.71 -8.10 -12.47
C HIS A 23 -0.51 -8.78 -13.81
N ALA A 24 -0.23 -8.04 -14.89
CA ALA A 24 0.00 -8.59 -16.21
C ALA A 24 1.22 -9.52 -16.25
N PHE A 25 2.27 -9.19 -15.49
CA PHE A 25 3.51 -9.96 -15.45
C PHE A 25 3.63 -10.88 -14.23
N THR A 26 2.60 -10.99 -13.38
CA THR A 26 2.68 -11.74 -12.11
C THR A 26 2.91 -13.25 -12.30
N MET A 27 2.58 -13.79 -13.48
CA MET A 27 2.87 -15.16 -13.88
C MET A 27 4.38 -15.42 -14.02
N TYR A 28 5.16 -14.43 -14.47
CA TYR A 28 6.62 -14.52 -14.56
C TYR A 28 7.30 -14.31 -13.20
N GLY A 29 6.62 -13.66 -12.25
CA GLY A 29 7.08 -13.51 -10.86
C GLY A 29 6.79 -14.72 -9.96
N GLY A 30 6.25 -15.81 -10.51
CA GLY A 30 5.97 -17.05 -9.78
C GLY A 30 4.76 -17.02 -8.85
N SER A 31 3.97 -15.94 -8.86
CA SER A 31 2.78 -15.82 -8.00
C SER A 31 1.55 -16.54 -8.56
N TRP A 32 1.45 -16.64 -9.89
CA TRP A 32 0.38 -17.37 -10.58
C TRP A 32 0.97 -18.50 -11.44
N PRO A 33 0.24 -19.61 -11.63
CA PRO A 33 0.69 -20.68 -12.50
C PRO A 33 0.82 -20.18 -13.93
N LYS A 34 1.95 -20.50 -14.57
CA LYS A 34 2.18 -20.16 -15.98
C LYS A 34 1.43 -21.16 -16.87
N PRO A 35 0.64 -20.71 -17.86
CA PRO A 35 0.05 -21.60 -18.86
C PRO A 35 1.11 -22.43 -19.59
N GLU A 36 0.74 -23.65 -19.98
CA GLU A 36 1.61 -24.51 -20.79
C GLU A 36 1.96 -23.82 -22.11
N ARG A 37 3.22 -23.97 -22.56
CA ARG A 37 3.79 -23.40 -23.82
C ARG A 37 4.15 -21.91 -23.81
N ILE A 38 4.07 -21.23 -22.67
CA ILE A 38 4.66 -19.88 -22.55
C ILE A 38 6.11 -20.01 -22.10
N GLU A 39 7.06 -19.39 -22.81
CA GLU A 39 8.47 -19.38 -22.42
C GLU A 39 8.74 -18.38 -21.29
N ASP A 40 9.80 -18.61 -20.51
CA ASP A 40 10.22 -17.63 -19.50
C ASP A 40 11.04 -16.51 -20.15
N VAL A 41 10.65 -15.28 -19.86
CA VAL A 41 11.32 -14.07 -20.35
C VAL A 41 11.83 -13.29 -19.14
N GLU A 42 13.15 -13.23 -18.97
CA GLU A 42 13.78 -12.60 -17.80
C GLU A 42 13.40 -11.12 -17.66
N LEU A 43 13.28 -10.39 -18.78
CA LEU A 43 12.83 -9.00 -18.76
C LEU A 43 11.45 -8.83 -18.09
N TYR A 44 10.52 -9.77 -18.31
CA TYR A 44 9.18 -9.70 -17.73
C TYR A 44 9.17 -9.98 -16.23
N PHE A 45 10.08 -10.83 -15.76
CA PHE A 45 10.33 -11.00 -14.33
C PHE A 45 10.79 -9.68 -13.69
N TRP A 46 11.78 -9.00 -14.28
CA TRP A 46 12.27 -7.72 -13.73
C TRP A 46 11.22 -6.61 -13.79
N ILE A 47 10.40 -6.55 -14.85
CA ILE A 47 9.26 -5.61 -14.94
C ILE A 47 8.27 -5.86 -13.80
N GLN A 48 7.96 -7.13 -13.51
CA GLN A 48 7.07 -7.50 -12.40
C GLN A 48 7.66 -7.06 -11.05
N ARG A 49 8.93 -7.40 -10.79
CA ARG A 49 9.62 -7.06 -9.52
C ARG A 49 9.69 -5.56 -9.29
N PHE A 50 10.07 -4.80 -10.31
CA PHE A 50 10.10 -3.35 -10.25
C PHE A 50 8.71 -2.76 -10.01
N SER A 51 7.70 -3.22 -10.74
CA SER A 51 6.33 -2.72 -10.60
C SER A 51 5.72 -3.04 -9.23
N PHE A 52 6.12 -4.15 -8.61
CA PHE A 52 5.66 -4.54 -7.28
C PHE A 52 6.39 -3.80 -6.14
N ALA A 53 7.63 -3.36 -6.34
CA ALA A 53 8.55 -2.95 -5.28
C ALA A 53 8.07 -1.80 -4.36
N CYS A 54 7.28 -0.85 -4.88
CA CYS A 54 6.84 0.31 -4.10
C CYS A 54 5.40 0.75 -4.36
N MET A 55 4.66 -0.03 -5.15
CA MET A 55 3.37 0.41 -5.68
C MET A 55 2.29 0.52 -4.59
N LEU A 56 2.20 -0.45 -3.68
CA LEU A 56 1.20 -0.42 -2.60
C LEU A 56 1.53 0.66 -1.58
N GLU A 57 2.81 0.80 -1.24
CA GLU A 57 3.36 1.83 -0.38
C GLU A 57 3.03 3.21 -0.94
N MET A 58 3.21 3.42 -2.26
CA MET A 58 2.83 4.67 -2.92
C MET A 58 1.31 4.92 -2.90
N PHE A 59 0.45 3.93 -3.12
CA PHE A 59 -1.01 4.12 -3.00
C PHE A 59 -1.42 4.55 -1.58
N VAL A 60 -0.81 3.94 -0.56
CA VAL A 60 -1.03 4.29 0.85
C VAL A 60 -0.49 5.69 1.14
N PHE A 61 0.70 6.01 0.64
CA PHE A 61 1.31 7.33 0.78
C PHE A 61 0.43 8.42 0.18
N ILE A 62 -0.04 8.27 -1.07
CA ILE A 62 -0.96 9.22 -1.71
C ILE A 62 -2.23 9.40 -0.88
N SER A 63 -2.75 8.32 -0.31
CA SER A 63 -3.96 8.36 0.53
C SER A 63 -3.73 9.13 1.84
N GLY A 64 -2.57 8.98 2.47
CA GLY A 64 -2.15 9.74 3.65
C GLY A 64 -1.92 11.23 3.32
N TYR A 65 -1.29 11.50 2.18
CA TYR A 65 -1.04 12.86 1.69
C TYR A 65 -2.37 13.61 1.42
N LEU A 66 -3.32 12.96 0.75
CA LEU A 66 -4.68 13.50 0.55
C LEU A 66 -5.43 13.71 1.87
N PHE A 67 -5.23 12.82 2.84
CA PHE A 67 -5.84 12.98 4.15
C PHE A 67 -5.32 14.23 4.85
N ALA A 68 -4.00 14.44 4.82
CA ALA A 68 -3.34 15.61 5.38
C ALA A 68 -3.82 16.90 4.70
N TYR A 69 -3.94 16.92 3.37
CA TYR A 69 -4.53 18.05 2.65
C TYR A 69 -5.95 18.37 3.14
N GLN A 70 -6.80 17.35 3.32
CA GLN A 70 -8.18 17.54 3.80
C GLN A 70 -8.22 18.09 5.23
N VAL A 71 -7.35 17.60 6.12
CA VAL A 71 -7.35 17.99 7.53
C VAL A 71 -6.66 19.34 7.74
N CYS A 72 -5.48 19.54 7.16
CA CYS A 72 -4.63 20.71 7.41
C CYS A 72 -5.00 21.92 6.54
N GLU A 73 -5.19 21.74 5.22
CA GLU A 73 -5.50 22.89 4.33
C GLU A 73 -6.99 23.18 4.28
N LEU A 74 -7.81 22.16 4.02
CA LEU A 74 -9.26 22.34 3.92
C LEU A 74 -9.93 22.46 5.30
N LYS A 75 -9.15 22.36 6.39
CA LYS A 75 -9.59 22.44 7.79
C LYS A 75 -10.79 21.53 8.09
N LYS A 76 -10.88 20.40 7.40
CA LYS A 76 -12.02 19.50 7.51
C LYS A 76 -11.97 18.78 8.85
N LYS A 77 -12.87 19.16 9.75
CA LYS A 77 -13.04 18.51 11.04
C LYS A 77 -13.82 17.22 10.84
N TYR A 78 -13.25 16.12 11.33
CA TYR A 78 -13.91 14.83 11.34
C TYR A 78 -14.21 14.43 12.78
N PHE A 79 -15.48 14.13 13.08
CA PHE A 79 -15.80 13.29 14.23
C PHE A 79 -15.49 11.83 13.91
N PHE A 80 -15.18 11.02 14.92
CA PHE A 80 -14.79 9.61 14.75
C PHE A 80 -15.82 8.83 13.91
N LEU A 81 -17.09 8.87 14.30
CA LEU A 81 -18.18 8.19 13.59
C LEU A 81 -18.37 8.73 12.16
N GLN A 82 -18.17 10.02 11.96
CA GLN A 82 -18.27 10.63 10.63
C GLN A 82 -17.12 10.18 9.71
N LEU A 83 -15.89 10.11 10.23
CA LEU A 83 -14.73 9.58 9.51
C LEU A 83 -14.99 8.14 9.08
N ILE A 84 -15.38 7.28 10.02
CA ILE A 84 -15.69 5.88 9.76
C ILE A 84 -16.81 5.79 8.72
N LYS A 85 -17.94 6.46 8.89
CA LYS A 85 -19.07 6.39 7.95
C LYS A 85 -18.67 6.76 6.52
N VAL A 86 -17.93 7.85 6.35
CA VAL A 86 -17.48 8.33 5.03
C VAL A 86 -16.49 7.35 4.40
N LYS A 87 -15.51 6.87 5.17
CA LYS A 87 -14.47 5.96 4.67
C LYS A 87 -15.01 4.55 4.44
N PHE A 88 -15.89 4.06 5.31
CA PHE A 88 -16.56 2.77 5.18
C PHE A 88 -17.40 2.72 3.90
N LYS A 89 -18.22 3.75 3.62
CA LYS A 89 -19.02 3.82 2.38
C LYS A 89 -18.13 3.80 1.12
N ARG A 90 -16.94 4.40 1.19
CA ARG A 90 -16.03 4.51 0.04
C ARG A 90 -15.10 3.30 -0.11
N LEU A 91 -14.81 2.57 0.95
CA LEU A 91 -13.80 1.49 0.95
C LEU A 91 -14.44 0.12 1.16
N ILE A 92 -15.22 -0.06 2.22
CA ILE A 92 -15.76 -1.37 2.59
C ILE A 92 -16.91 -1.78 1.67
N ILE A 93 -17.80 -0.85 1.29
CA ILE A 93 -18.88 -1.19 0.36
C ILE A 93 -18.33 -1.68 -0.99
N PRO A 94 -17.40 -0.96 -1.66
CA PRO A 94 -16.75 -1.49 -2.85
C PRO A 94 -16.00 -2.80 -2.60
N CYS A 95 -15.30 -2.94 -1.46
CA CYS A 95 -14.61 -4.18 -1.10
C CYS A 95 -15.57 -5.38 -1.11
N ILE A 96 -16.73 -5.25 -0.45
CA ILE A 96 -17.76 -6.30 -0.38
C ILE A 96 -18.31 -6.61 -1.78
N VAL A 97 -18.70 -5.58 -2.53
CA VAL A 97 -19.29 -5.74 -3.87
C VAL A 97 -18.34 -6.46 -4.82
N PHE A 98 -17.07 -6.04 -4.91
CA PHE A 98 -16.09 -6.70 -5.78
C PHE A 98 -15.65 -8.06 -5.24
N SER A 99 -15.63 -8.26 -3.92
CA SER A 99 -15.36 -9.58 -3.34
C SER A 99 -16.47 -10.59 -3.69
N LEU A 100 -17.73 -10.14 -3.76
CA LEU A 100 -18.85 -10.95 -4.23
C LEU A 100 -18.74 -11.31 -5.72
N PHE A 101 -18.37 -10.34 -6.56
CA PHE A 101 -18.09 -10.63 -7.97
C PHE A 101 -16.92 -11.62 -8.13
N TYR A 102 -15.86 -11.43 -7.35
CA TYR A 102 -14.70 -12.31 -7.36
C TYR A 102 -15.07 -13.72 -6.92
N SER A 103 -15.85 -13.87 -5.85
CA SER A 103 -16.27 -15.19 -5.38
C SER A 103 -17.27 -15.88 -6.31
N PHE A 104 -18.04 -15.12 -7.09
CA PHE A 104 -18.88 -15.67 -8.15
C PHE A 104 -18.05 -16.25 -9.30
N LEU A 105 -17.00 -15.55 -9.71
CA LEU A 105 -16.10 -16.00 -10.78
C LEU A 105 -15.15 -17.13 -10.33
N PHE A 106 -14.73 -17.09 -9.07
CA PHE A 106 -13.83 -18.05 -8.45
C PHE A 106 -14.45 -18.57 -7.15
N PRO A 107 -15.34 -19.57 -7.23
CA PRO A 107 -16.06 -20.09 -6.08
C PRO A 107 -15.09 -20.57 -4.98
N PRO A 108 -15.06 -19.91 -3.81
CA PRO A 108 -14.32 -20.43 -2.67
C PRO A 108 -15.00 -21.71 -2.14
N GLY A 109 -14.26 -22.53 -1.41
CA GLY A 109 -14.77 -23.79 -0.85
C GLY A 109 -16.01 -23.64 0.05
N ILE A 110 -16.64 -24.77 0.37
CA ILE A 110 -18.02 -24.92 0.88
C ILE A 110 -18.27 -24.28 2.27
N ASN A 111 -17.23 -23.91 3.03
CA ASN A 111 -17.39 -23.43 4.40
C ASN A 111 -17.89 -21.96 4.47
N ILE A 112 -19.13 -21.78 4.91
CA ILE A 112 -19.81 -20.47 5.01
C ILE A 112 -19.11 -19.47 5.93
N LEU A 113 -18.47 -19.94 7.02
CA LEU A 113 -17.77 -19.04 7.95
C LEU A 113 -16.49 -18.50 7.32
N ASN A 114 -15.75 -19.36 6.61
CA ASN A 114 -14.57 -18.95 5.85
C ASN A 114 -14.94 -18.05 4.68
N TYR A 115 -16.12 -18.28 4.08
CA TYR A 115 -16.67 -17.41 3.04
C TYR A 115 -16.92 -16.00 3.55
N ILE A 116 -17.66 -15.87 4.65
CA ILE A 116 -17.97 -14.57 5.26
C ILE A 116 -16.69 -13.88 5.71
N TYR A 117 -15.77 -14.62 6.36
CA TYR A 117 -14.47 -14.10 6.76
C TYR A 117 -13.66 -13.59 5.55
N GLY A 118 -13.63 -14.33 4.45
CA GLY A 118 -12.93 -13.94 3.22
C GLY A 118 -13.54 -12.71 2.54
N LEU A 119 -14.86 -12.63 2.48
CA LEU A 119 -15.61 -11.51 1.90
C LEU A 119 -15.33 -10.21 2.67
N VAL A 120 -15.30 -10.29 4.01
CA VAL A 120 -15.02 -9.16 4.89
C VAL A 120 -13.54 -8.74 4.86
N ASN A 121 -12.62 -9.70 4.76
CA ASN A 121 -11.18 -9.43 4.64
C ASN A 121 -10.76 -9.01 3.22
N GLY A 122 -11.67 -9.07 2.25
CA GLY A 122 -11.42 -8.80 0.84
C GLY A 122 -10.82 -10.01 0.13
N PHE A 123 -11.58 -10.62 -0.78
CA PHE A 123 -11.07 -11.67 -1.67
C PHE A 123 -10.11 -11.11 -2.71
N GLY A 124 -9.18 -11.95 -3.18
CA GLY A 124 -8.21 -11.56 -4.21
C GLY A 124 -7.36 -10.37 -3.77
N HIS A 125 -7.40 -9.27 -4.52
CA HIS A 125 -6.66 -8.03 -4.25
C HIS A 125 -7.44 -7.01 -3.41
N MET A 126 -8.70 -7.30 -3.06
CA MET A 126 -9.57 -6.34 -2.36
C MET A 126 -9.16 -6.09 -0.90
N TRP A 127 -8.28 -6.94 -0.35
CA TRP A 127 -7.73 -6.81 1.01
C TRP A 127 -7.06 -5.47 1.30
N PHE A 128 -6.61 -4.77 0.25
CA PHE A 128 -6.01 -3.44 0.37
C PHE A 128 -6.98 -2.40 0.95
N LEU A 129 -8.27 -2.49 0.64
CA LEU A 129 -9.28 -1.51 1.03
C LEU A 129 -9.58 -1.50 2.55
N PRO A 130 -9.84 -2.65 3.21
CA PRO A 130 -10.01 -2.68 4.66
C PRO A 130 -8.73 -2.29 5.40
N MET A 131 -7.55 -2.69 4.92
CA MET A 131 -6.26 -2.23 5.46
C MET A 131 -6.15 -0.69 5.41
N LEU A 132 -6.53 -0.07 4.28
CA LEU A 132 -6.48 1.37 4.13
C LEU A 132 -7.48 2.10 5.05
N LEU A 133 -8.66 1.51 5.29
CA LEU A 133 -9.61 2.04 6.27
C LEU A 133 -8.95 2.15 7.66
N TRP A 134 -8.25 1.09 8.09
CA TRP A 134 -7.56 1.10 9.37
C TRP A 134 -6.42 2.10 9.42
N CYS A 135 -5.72 2.36 8.31
CA CYS A 135 -4.75 3.45 8.25
C CYS A 135 -5.39 4.82 8.57
N PHE A 136 -6.57 5.12 8.03
CA PHE A 136 -7.31 6.35 8.37
C PHE A 136 -7.71 6.41 9.85
N VAL A 137 -8.21 5.30 10.39
CA VAL A 137 -8.66 5.21 11.79
C VAL A 137 -7.48 5.37 12.74
N ALA A 138 -6.39 4.63 12.52
CA ALA A 138 -5.19 4.70 13.34
C ALA A 138 -4.56 6.10 13.30
N THR A 139 -4.46 6.71 12.12
CA THR A 139 -3.96 8.09 11.99
C THR A 139 -4.84 9.07 12.76
N TYR A 140 -6.16 8.94 12.72
CA TYR A 140 -7.06 9.79 13.51
C TYR A 140 -6.77 9.73 15.01
N PHE A 141 -6.45 8.55 15.56
CA PHE A 141 -6.04 8.43 16.97
C PHE A 141 -4.64 8.97 17.21
N LEU A 142 -3.67 8.70 16.32
CA LEU A 142 -2.30 9.21 16.42
C LEU A 142 -2.24 10.75 16.45
N LEU A 143 -3.14 11.43 15.75
CA LEU A 143 -3.25 12.89 15.78
C LEU A 143 -3.72 13.43 17.15
N LYS A 144 -4.38 12.61 17.98
CA LYS A 144 -4.80 12.99 19.34
C LYS A 144 -3.73 12.69 20.39
N VAL A 145 -2.76 11.85 20.08
CA VAL A 145 -1.67 11.51 20.98
C VAL A 145 -0.71 12.69 21.07
N ARG A 146 -0.50 13.20 22.29
CA ARG A 146 0.45 14.28 22.60
C ARG A 146 1.87 13.72 22.67
N MET A 147 2.47 13.51 21.51
CA MET A 147 3.87 13.11 21.33
C MET A 147 4.47 13.87 20.16
N LYS A 148 5.80 14.03 20.18
CA LYS A 148 6.52 14.58 19.02
C LYS A 148 6.30 13.71 17.79
N GLU A 149 6.11 14.34 16.64
CA GLU A 149 5.79 13.66 15.38
C GLU A 149 6.89 12.70 14.94
N GLU A 150 8.15 13.06 15.22
CA GLU A 150 9.34 12.25 14.95
C GLU A 150 9.33 10.95 15.76
N ILE A 151 8.90 11.00 17.03
CA ILE A 151 8.81 9.82 17.89
C ILE A 151 7.71 8.89 17.38
N LYS A 152 6.57 9.44 16.94
CA LYS A 152 5.50 8.65 16.32
C LYS A 152 6.02 7.94 15.06
N LEU A 153 6.76 8.65 14.20
CA LEU A 153 7.35 8.06 12.99
C LEU A 153 8.35 6.94 13.30
N ILE A 154 9.24 7.13 14.28
CA ILE A 154 10.18 6.09 14.70
C ILE A 154 9.43 4.87 15.24
N GLY A 155 8.42 5.08 16.08
CA GLY A 155 7.59 4.00 16.60
C GLY A 155 6.86 3.23 15.50
N LEU A 156 6.32 3.93 14.51
CA LEU A 156 5.67 3.32 13.34
C LEU A 156 6.66 2.61 12.42
N LEU A 157 7.89 3.11 12.26
CA LEU A 157 8.93 2.43 11.50
C LEU A 157 9.29 1.09 12.16
N CYS A 158 9.52 1.09 13.48
CA CYS A 158 9.73 -0.15 14.23
C CYS A 158 8.55 -1.12 14.09
N LEU A 159 7.32 -0.59 14.15
CA LEU A 159 6.10 -1.38 13.95
C LEU A 159 6.02 -2.00 12.55
N SER A 160 6.51 -1.29 11.53
CA SER A 160 6.47 -1.75 10.14
C SER A 160 7.42 -2.92 9.87
N ILE A 161 8.51 -3.02 10.62
CA ILE A 161 9.47 -4.14 10.51
C ILE A 161 8.90 -5.41 11.16
N PHE A 162 7.94 -5.26 12.08
CA PHE A 162 7.35 -6.40 12.77
C PHE A 162 6.55 -7.29 11.80
N PRO A 163 6.77 -8.62 11.77
CA PRO A 163 6.11 -9.49 10.82
C PRO A 163 4.60 -9.53 11.04
N SER A 164 3.85 -8.91 10.13
CA SER A 164 2.38 -8.90 10.16
C SER A 164 1.76 -10.30 10.04
N SER A 165 2.52 -11.31 9.59
CA SER A 165 2.11 -12.71 9.51
C SER A 165 1.99 -13.40 10.87
N LEU A 166 2.60 -12.87 11.93
CA LEU A 166 2.56 -13.46 13.27
C LEU A 166 1.22 -13.26 13.98
N ILE A 167 0.40 -12.30 13.54
CA ILE A 167 -0.86 -11.96 14.21
C ILE A 167 -1.99 -12.00 13.17
N PRO A 168 -2.78 -13.08 13.07
CA PRO A 168 -3.91 -13.17 12.14
C PRO A 168 -5.10 -12.35 12.67
N LEU A 169 -4.98 -11.01 12.61
CA LEU A 169 -6.07 -10.12 13.00
C LEU A 169 -7.14 -10.04 11.90
N PRO A 170 -8.43 -10.06 12.27
CA PRO A 170 -9.51 -9.88 11.31
C PRO A 170 -9.47 -8.49 10.67
N PHE A 171 -10.11 -8.35 9.50
CA PHE A 171 -10.13 -7.13 8.67
C PHE A 171 -8.75 -6.62 8.24
N ARG A 172 -7.75 -7.49 8.10
CA ARG A 172 -6.38 -7.14 7.68
C ARG A 172 -5.72 -6.04 8.54
N MET A 173 -6.11 -5.95 9.82
CA MET A 173 -5.47 -5.00 10.76
C MET A 173 -3.98 -5.27 10.91
N ALA A 174 -3.54 -6.53 10.82
CA ALA A 174 -2.13 -6.86 10.90
C ALA A 174 -1.31 -6.24 9.76
N SER A 175 -1.84 -6.28 8.52
CA SER A 175 -1.20 -5.63 7.37
C SER A 175 -1.14 -4.11 7.55
N THR A 176 -2.07 -3.52 8.30
CA THR A 176 -2.07 -2.08 8.59
C THR A 176 -0.81 -1.65 9.35
N MET A 177 -0.24 -2.51 10.20
CA MET A 177 0.98 -2.21 10.97
C MET A 177 2.15 -1.80 10.06
N TYR A 178 2.31 -2.50 8.93
CA TYR A 178 3.29 -2.18 7.91
C TYR A 178 2.98 -0.86 7.20
N TYR A 179 1.75 -0.74 6.66
CA TYR A 179 1.37 0.38 5.79
C TYR A 179 1.14 1.70 6.55
N LEU A 180 0.84 1.65 7.84
CA LEU A 180 0.59 2.84 8.65
C LEU A 180 1.79 3.78 8.70
N PHE A 181 3.02 3.25 8.64
CA PHE A 181 4.23 4.06 8.53
C PHE A 181 4.18 4.96 7.29
N TYR A 182 3.96 4.40 6.10
CA TYR A 182 3.89 5.17 4.84
C TYR A 182 2.74 6.17 4.82
N PHE A 183 1.59 5.78 5.36
CA PHE A 183 0.42 6.65 5.46
C PHE A 183 0.72 7.88 6.35
N TYR A 184 1.31 7.65 7.52
CA TYR A 184 1.64 8.72 8.47
C TYR A 184 2.82 9.56 8.00
N LEU A 185 3.82 8.95 7.36
CA LEU A 185 4.93 9.64 6.73
C LEU A 185 4.44 10.65 5.69
N ALA A 186 3.48 10.26 4.86
CA ALA A 186 2.85 11.16 3.90
C ALA A 186 2.15 12.35 4.59
N TYR A 187 1.48 12.09 5.71
CA TYR A 187 0.86 13.14 6.53
C TYR A 187 1.90 14.11 7.12
N TYR A 188 3.01 13.58 7.64
CA TYR A 188 4.10 14.38 8.18
C TYR A 188 4.77 15.24 7.10
N ILE A 189 5.03 14.66 5.92
CA ILE A 189 5.62 15.35 4.77
C ILE A 189 4.72 16.50 4.29
N TRP A 190 3.40 16.31 4.28
CA TRP A 190 2.47 17.39 3.92
C TRP A 190 2.69 18.65 4.78
N ASN A 191 2.83 18.47 6.10
CA ASN A 191 3.04 19.58 7.04
C ASN A 191 4.40 20.25 6.88
N HIS A 192 5.41 19.50 6.43
CA HIS A 192 6.77 19.98 6.21
C HIS A 192 7.11 20.18 4.72
N ARG A 193 6.10 20.24 3.84
CA ARG A 193 6.31 20.18 2.38
C ARG A 193 7.26 21.24 1.85
N LYS A 194 7.23 22.46 2.42
CA LYS A 194 8.12 23.55 2.00
C LYS A 194 9.59 23.22 2.27
N LEU A 195 9.88 22.62 3.42
CA LEU A 195 11.22 22.18 3.79
C LEU A 195 11.65 20.97 2.96
N VAL A 196 10.75 19.99 2.81
CA VAL A 196 11.00 18.79 2.00
C VAL A 196 11.33 19.17 0.56
N VAL A 197 10.55 20.04 -0.08
CA VAL A 197 10.85 20.48 -1.45
C VAL A 197 12.18 21.25 -1.50
N LYS A 198 12.44 22.14 -0.54
CA LYS A 198 13.69 22.91 -0.50
C LYS A 198 14.94 22.02 -0.40
N TYR A 199 14.91 20.99 0.44
CA TYR A 199 16.09 20.18 0.75
C TYR A 199 16.17 18.88 -0.05
N LEU A 200 15.05 18.22 -0.33
CA LEU A 200 15.01 16.88 -0.93
C LEU A 200 14.66 16.90 -2.42
N ALA A 201 14.01 17.94 -2.95
CA ALA A 201 13.68 18.02 -4.37
C ALA A 201 14.83 18.58 -5.23
N THR A 202 16.08 18.33 -4.84
CA THR A 202 17.25 18.65 -5.66
C THR A 202 17.55 17.48 -6.60
N ASN A 203 17.81 17.75 -7.89
CA ASN A 203 18.10 16.72 -8.89
C ASN A 203 19.14 15.70 -8.42
N LYS A 204 20.21 16.16 -7.75
CA LYS A 204 21.26 15.28 -7.20
C LYS A 204 20.71 14.25 -6.20
N ILE A 205 19.85 14.67 -5.28
CA ILE A 205 19.29 13.80 -4.24
C ILE A 205 18.26 12.84 -4.83
N ILE A 206 17.44 13.32 -5.77
CA ILE A 206 16.48 12.48 -6.49
C ILE A 206 17.24 11.38 -7.25
N ILE A 207 18.25 11.76 -8.04
CA ILE A 207 19.07 10.82 -8.82
C ILE A 207 19.79 9.83 -7.89
N SER A 208 20.44 10.32 -6.82
CA SER A 208 21.14 9.43 -5.89
C SER A 208 20.19 8.47 -5.17
N GLY A 209 19.00 8.95 -4.79
CA GLY A 209 17.95 8.14 -4.18
C GLY A 209 17.40 7.08 -5.14
N SER A 210 17.17 7.43 -6.41
CA SER A 210 16.74 6.48 -7.43
C SER A 210 17.81 5.41 -7.71
N ILE A 211 19.09 5.79 -7.77
CA ILE A 211 20.19 4.84 -7.94
C ILE A 211 20.26 3.89 -6.73
N LEU A 212 20.20 4.43 -5.51
CA LEU A 212 20.20 3.63 -4.29
C LEU A 212 19.02 2.65 -4.26
N PHE A 213 17.82 3.10 -4.63
CA PHE A 213 16.64 2.25 -4.73
C PHE A 213 16.84 1.10 -5.72
N LEU A 214 17.39 1.38 -6.91
CA LEU A 214 17.67 0.35 -7.92
C LEU A 214 18.71 -0.67 -7.43
N ILE A 215 19.78 -0.21 -6.76
CA ILE A 215 20.81 -1.09 -6.19
C ILE A 215 20.20 -2.01 -5.12
N VAL A 216 19.43 -1.44 -4.18
CA VAL A 216 18.79 -2.21 -3.11
C VAL A 216 17.77 -3.19 -3.67
N LEU A 217 16.94 -2.75 -4.64
CA LEU A 217 15.97 -3.61 -5.31
C LEU A 217 16.65 -4.79 -6.00
N PHE A 218 17.71 -4.54 -6.77
CA PHE A 218 18.44 -5.58 -7.48
C PHE A 218 19.06 -6.60 -6.52
N HIS A 219 19.77 -6.13 -5.50
CA HIS A 219 20.41 -7.01 -4.51
C HIS A 219 19.40 -7.83 -3.69
N LEU A 220 18.33 -7.21 -3.20
CA LEU A 220 17.31 -7.93 -2.43
C LEU A 220 16.57 -8.95 -3.29
N THR A 221 16.30 -8.62 -4.56
CA THR A 221 15.66 -9.56 -5.49
C THR A 221 16.56 -10.76 -5.74
N LEU A 222 17.85 -10.55 -6.03
CA LEU A 222 18.80 -11.65 -6.22
C LEU A 222 18.95 -12.51 -4.96
N TYR A 223 19.05 -11.89 -3.79
CA TYR A 223 19.14 -12.60 -2.52
C TYR A 223 17.91 -13.48 -2.27
N TYR A 224 16.71 -12.96 -2.55
CA TYR A 224 15.46 -13.72 -2.44
C TYR A 224 15.44 -14.92 -3.38
N GLU A 225 15.84 -14.75 -4.64
CA GLU A 225 15.90 -15.84 -5.63
C GLU A 225 16.91 -16.92 -5.22
N ILE A 226 18.10 -16.54 -4.71
CA ILE A 226 19.11 -17.50 -4.22
C ILE A 226 18.57 -18.35 -3.07
N ILE A 227 17.90 -17.72 -2.08
CA ILE A 227 17.28 -18.44 -0.97
C ILE A 227 16.19 -19.38 -1.48
N HIS A 228 15.32 -18.90 -2.37
CA HIS A 228 14.22 -19.70 -2.88
C HIS A 228 14.73 -20.89 -3.70
N TYR A 229 15.85 -20.74 -4.42
CA TYR A 229 16.51 -21.82 -5.14
C TYR A 229 17.09 -22.88 -4.19
N HIS A 230 17.72 -22.48 -3.08
CA HIS A 230 18.27 -23.41 -2.09
C HIS A 230 17.24 -24.17 -1.26
N ILE A 231 16.01 -23.66 -1.11
CA ILE A 231 14.92 -24.34 -0.37
C ILE A 231 14.20 -25.39 -1.25
N ARG A 232 14.35 -25.35 -2.58
CA ARG A 232 13.69 -26.28 -3.53
C ARG A 232 14.56 -27.48 -3.97
N LEU A 233 15.83 -27.53 -3.56
CA LEU A 233 16.73 -28.69 -3.73
C LEU A 233 16.74 -29.56 -2.47
#